data_AF-A0A0A1VU37-F1
#
_entry.id   AF-A0A0A1VU37-F1
#
_cell.length_a   1.000
_cell.length_b   1.000
_cell.length_c   1.000
_cell.angle_alpha   90.00
_cell.angle_beta   90.00
_cell.angle_gamma   90.00
#
_symmetry.space_group_name_H-M   'P 1'
#
loop_
_entity.id
_entity.type
_entity.pdbx_description
1 polymer ?
#
loop_
_entity_poly.entity_id
_entity_poly.type
_entity_poly.pdbx_seq_one_letter_code
_entity_poly.pdbx_strand_id
1 'polypeptide(L)'
;MVEIPPIQLHIEEHRRQQLTCLHCGEKTRAALPETVEEFGYGTRVVAIVSVLSGMYRHSHWMVVSAMSDLFGVKMSLGTVNRLRREGSEAVSEPVEEAKAYIQSAPIVGADETGFGQGNTDGQNCQQKRAWLWVAVTPLVSFFPVMLSRSTAAAQS
;
A
#
# COMPACT_ATOMS: atom_id res chain seq x y z
N MET A 1 21.60 25.71 12.01
CA MET A 1 20.51 25.80 11.03
C MET A 1 20.30 24.41 10.47
N VAL A 2 19.07 23.89 10.50
CA VAL A 2 18.72 22.60 9.87
C VAL A 2 17.86 22.95 8.66
N GLU A 3 18.20 22.43 7.50
CA GLU A 3 17.56 22.77 6.22
C GLU A 3 17.27 21.50 5.42
N ILE A 4 16.18 21.51 4.65
CA ILE A 4 15.82 20.42 3.73
C ILE A 4 16.18 20.88 2.31
N PRO A 5 17.13 20.21 1.62
CA PRO A 5 17.50 20.61 0.27
C PRO A 5 16.33 20.44 -0.71
N PRO A 6 16.33 21.18 -1.84
CA PRO A 6 15.32 21.03 -2.87
C PRO A 6 15.22 19.57 -3.35
N ILE A 7 14.00 19.04 -3.35
CA ILE A 7 13.73 17.68 -3.81
C ILE A 7 13.69 17.68 -5.35
N GLN A 8 14.61 16.92 -5.97
CA GLN A 8 14.64 16.75 -7.41
C GLN A 8 13.98 15.42 -7.81
N LEU A 9 12.86 15.50 -8.54
CA LEU A 9 12.23 14.33 -9.12
C LEU A 9 13.02 13.84 -10.32
N HIS A 10 13.26 12.53 -10.36
CA HIS A 10 13.74 11.85 -11.55
C HIS A 10 12.55 11.23 -12.28
N ILE A 11 12.31 11.65 -13.52
CA ILE A 11 11.19 11.20 -14.34
C ILE A 11 11.77 10.63 -15.63
N GLU A 12 11.55 9.34 -15.86
CA GLU A 12 11.90 8.66 -17.10
C GLU A 12 10.62 8.46 -17.93
N GLU A 13 10.61 8.98 -19.16
CA GLU A 13 9.50 8.82 -20.10
C GLU A 13 9.91 7.89 -21.25
N HIS A 14 9.25 6.75 -21.37
CA HIS A 14 9.46 5.83 -22.49
C HIS A 14 8.45 6.10 -23.61
N ARG A 15 8.95 6.54 -24.77
CA ARG A 15 8.11 6.86 -25.94
C ARG A 15 8.10 5.71 -26.94
N ARG A 16 6.89 5.30 -27.35
CA ARG A 16 6.68 4.28 -28.38
C ARG A 16 6.13 4.93 -29.64
N GLN A 17 6.74 4.62 -30.78
CA GLN A 17 6.20 5.04 -32.07
C GLN A 17 5.14 4.05 -32.54
N GLN A 18 4.04 4.58 -33.08
CA GLN A 18 3.02 3.82 -33.77
C GLN A 18 3.01 4.25 -35.24
N LEU A 19 3.10 3.29 -36.14
CA LEU A 19 3.03 3.49 -37.59
C LEU A 19 1.77 2.83 -38.12
N THR A 20 1.18 3.44 -39.14
CA THR A 20 0.00 2.89 -39.83
C THR A 20 0.44 2.36 -41.19
N CYS A 21 0.10 1.11 -41.50
CA CYS A 21 0.36 0.54 -42.81
C CYS A 21 -0.49 1.26 -43.87
N LEU A 22 0.16 1.81 -44.89
CA LEU A 22 -0.52 2.53 -45.98
C LEU A 22 -1.36 1.60 -46.89
N HIS A 23 -1.15 0.29 -46.82
CA HIS A 23 -1.83 -0.68 -47.68
C HIS A 23 -3.08 -1.30 -47.02
N CYS A 24 -2.97 -1.73 -45.76
CA CYS A 24 -4.07 -2.40 -45.05
C CYS A 24 -4.68 -1.57 -43.90
N GLY A 25 -4.09 -0.42 -43.54
CA GLY A 25 -4.55 0.44 -42.44
C GLY A 25 -4.20 -0.05 -41.04
N GLU A 26 -3.52 -1.21 -40.91
CA GLU A 26 -3.13 -1.79 -39.63
C GLU A 26 -2.15 -0.88 -38.86
N LYS A 27 -2.29 -0.79 -37.53
CA LYS A 27 -1.44 0.06 -36.68
C LYS A 27 -0.42 -0.81 -35.95
N THR A 28 0.85 -0.66 -36.27
CA THR A 28 1.94 -1.36 -35.58
C THR A 28 2.60 -0.43 -34.58
N ARG A 29 2.78 -0.89 -33.34
CA ARG A 29 3.48 -0.16 -32.27
C ARG A 29 4.69 -0.97 -31.82
N ALA A 30 5.84 -0.32 -31.66
CA ALA A 30 7.04 -0.97 -31.11
C ALA A 30 6.74 -1.55 -29.71
N ALA A 31 7.26 -2.73 -29.39
CA ALA A 31 7.16 -3.30 -28.04
C ALA A 31 7.98 -2.48 -27.03
N LEU A 32 7.56 -2.44 -25.78
CA LEU A 32 8.40 -1.94 -24.69
C LEU A 32 9.48 -2.99 -24.38
N PRO A 33 10.72 -2.57 -24.07
CA PRO A 33 11.72 -3.49 -23.52
C PRO A 33 11.21 -4.13 -22.23
N GLU A 34 11.56 -5.39 -21.98
CA GLU A 34 11.13 -6.13 -20.78
C GLU A 34 11.61 -5.48 -19.46
N THR A 35 12.68 -4.69 -19.52
CA THR A 35 13.24 -3.98 -18.37
C THR A 35 12.44 -2.73 -17.98
N VAL A 36 11.43 -2.35 -18.75
CA VAL A 36 10.66 -1.13 -18.55
C VAL A 36 9.24 -1.51 -18.15
N GLU A 37 8.85 -1.14 -16.94
CA GLU A 37 7.46 -1.22 -16.54
C GLU A 37 6.60 -0.26 -17.38
N GLU A 38 5.46 -0.74 -17.86
CA GLU A 38 4.59 0.05 -18.74
C GLU A 38 4.05 1.31 -18.05
N PHE A 39 3.81 1.23 -16.73
CA PHE A 39 3.45 2.35 -15.86
C PHE A 39 3.86 2.05 -14.42
N GLY A 40 4.56 2.95 -13.75
CA GLY A 40 4.98 2.71 -12.37
C GLY A 40 5.41 3.97 -11.62
N TYR A 41 5.39 3.88 -10.30
CA TYR A 41 6.10 4.81 -9.44
C TYR A 41 7.25 4.05 -8.82
N GLY A 42 8.44 4.64 -8.74
CA GLY A 42 9.59 3.97 -8.14
C GLY A 42 9.36 3.60 -6.67
N THR A 43 10.12 2.62 -6.19
CA THR A 43 10.02 2.06 -4.83
C THR A 43 10.03 3.11 -3.72
N ARG A 44 10.76 4.22 -3.90
CA ARG A 44 10.79 5.33 -2.92
C ARG A 44 9.43 6.02 -2.77
N VAL A 45 8.68 6.19 -3.87
CA VAL A 45 7.34 6.77 -3.83
C VAL A 45 6.36 5.81 -3.16
N VAL A 46 6.45 4.51 -3.47
CA VAL A 46 5.66 3.46 -2.80
C VAL A 46 5.88 3.50 -1.29
N ALA A 47 7.15 3.59 -0.85
CA ALA A 47 7.51 3.65 0.56
C ALA A 47 6.94 4.90 1.25
N ILE A 48 7.08 6.09 0.65
CA ILE A 48 6.55 7.34 1.22
C ILE A 48 5.02 7.28 1.35
N VAL A 49 4.32 6.84 0.30
CA VAL A 49 2.85 6.68 0.32
C VAL A 49 2.41 5.70 1.41
N SER A 50 3.16 4.60 1.56
CA SER A 50 2.89 3.57 2.58
C SER A 50 3.09 4.09 3.99
N VAL A 51 4.15 4.85 4.24
CA VAL A 51 4.43 5.46 5.55
C VAL A 51 3.39 6.54 5.90
N LEU A 52 3.09 7.45 4.98
CA LEU A 52 2.07 8.49 5.18
C LEU A 52 0.70 7.88 5.50
N SER A 53 0.33 6.84 4.76
CA SER A 53 -0.98 6.21 4.93
C SER A 53 -1.08 5.29 6.14
N GLY A 54 -0.03 4.50 6.40
CA GLY A 54 -0.02 3.47 7.44
C GLY A 54 0.36 4.07 8.78
N MET A 55 1.61 4.50 8.91
CA MET A 55 2.17 4.99 10.17
C MET A 55 1.55 6.33 10.59
N TYR A 56 1.47 7.29 9.66
CA TYR A 56 0.93 8.62 9.95
C TYR A 56 -0.59 8.73 9.72
N ARG A 57 -1.26 7.63 9.36
CA ARG A 57 -2.72 7.52 9.20
C ARG A 57 -3.37 8.61 8.35
N HIS A 58 -2.66 9.14 7.36
CA HIS A 58 -3.22 10.13 6.46
C HIS A 58 -4.34 9.52 5.62
N SER A 59 -5.43 10.27 5.43
CA SER A 59 -6.45 9.90 4.47
C SER A 59 -5.87 9.90 3.05
N HIS A 60 -6.51 9.22 2.10
CA HIS A 60 -5.99 9.19 0.72
C HIS A 60 -5.88 10.60 0.12
N TRP A 61 -6.80 11.49 0.47
CA TRP A 61 -6.73 12.91 0.08
C TRP A 61 -5.53 13.62 0.68
N MET A 62 -5.25 13.41 1.97
CA MET A 62 -4.08 13.99 2.62
C MET A 62 -2.77 13.49 1.99
N VAL A 63 -2.70 12.23 1.58
CA VAL A 63 -1.54 11.69 0.86
C VAL A 63 -1.38 12.36 -0.50
N VAL A 64 -2.47 12.50 -1.27
CA VAL A 64 -2.44 13.22 -2.57
C VAL A 64 -1.92 14.65 -2.37
N SER A 65 -2.44 15.38 -1.38
CA SER A 65 -1.98 16.74 -1.06
C SER A 65 -0.51 16.77 -0.65
N ALA A 66 -0.10 15.94 0.31
CA ALA A 66 1.30 15.89 0.77
C ALA A 66 2.28 15.57 -0.37
N MET A 67 1.92 14.63 -1.25
CA MET A 67 2.75 14.27 -2.40
C MET A 67 2.88 15.40 -3.41
N SER A 68 1.81 16.16 -3.63
CA SER A 68 1.82 17.36 -4.48
C SER A 68 2.62 18.50 -3.84
N ASP A 69 2.34 18.81 -2.58
CA ASP A 69 2.85 20.01 -1.91
C ASP A 69 4.33 19.88 -1.54
N LEU A 70 4.78 18.69 -1.14
CA LEU A 70 6.16 18.46 -0.71
C LEU A 70 7.07 18.01 -1.85
N PHE A 71 6.55 17.24 -2.79
CA PHE A 71 7.36 16.60 -3.84
C PHE A 71 6.98 17.01 -5.26
N GLY A 72 5.88 17.74 -5.47
CA GLY A 72 5.37 18.08 -6.81
C GLY A 72 4.75 16.89 -7.57
N VAL A 73 4.51 15.76 -6.90
CA VAL A 73 4.02 14.52 -7.53
C VAL A 73 2.50 14.51 -7.52
N LYS A 74 1.90 14.67 -8.71
CA LYS A 74 0.44 14.60 -8.90
C LYS A 74 0.01 13.14 -9.06
N MET A 75 -0.92 12.70 -8.22
CA MET A 75 -1.46 11.34 -8.27
C MET A 75 -2.96 11.33 -7.96
N SER A 76 -3.66 10.32 -8.46
CA SER A 76 -5.08 10.11 -8.17
C SER A 76 -5.28 9.33 -6.86
N LEU A 77 -6.48 9.36 -6.28
CA LEU A 77 -6.82 8.49 -5.14
C LEU A 77 -6.67 7.00 -5.47
N GLY A 78 -7.00 6.59 -6.70
CA GLY A 78 -6.83 5.22 -7.16
C GLY A 78 -5.35 4.83 -7.21
N THR A 79 -4.48 5.75 -7.60
CA THR A 79 -3.02 5.59 -7.55
C THR A 79 -2.54 5.39 -6.11
N VAL A 80 -2.99 6.21 -5.16
CA VAL A 80 -2.65 6.05 -3.74
C VAL A 80 -3.04 4.67 -3.23
N ASN A 81 -4.27 4.22 -3.52
CA ASN A 81 -4.72 2.88 -3.12
C ASN A 81 -3.83 1.78 -3.71
N ARG A 82 -3.52 1.86 -5.02
CA ARG A 82 -2.63 0.91 -5.69
C ARG A 82 -1.25 0.85 -5.03
N LEU A 83 -0.63 2.00 -4.77
CA LEU A 83 0.71 2.09 -4.15
C LEU A 83 0.71 1.57 -2.71
N ARG A 84 -0.37 1.78 -1.94
CA ARG A 84 -0.52 1.18 -0.60
C ARG A 84 -0.56 -0.34 -0.67
N ARG A 85 -1.25 -0.91 -1.65
CA ARG A 85 -1.31 -2.36 -1.84
C ARG A 85 0.06 -2.91 -2.23
N GLU A 86 0.73 -2.27 -3.18
CA GLU A 86 2.10 -2.61 -3.59
C GLU A 86 3.07 -2.57 -2.40
N GLY A 87 3.00 -1.54 -1.57
CA GLY A 87 3.78 -1.45 -0.33
C GLY A 87 3.43 -2.54 0.69
N SER A 88 2.15 -2.90 0.80
CA SER A 88 1.69 -3.99 1.67
C SER A 88 2.19 -5.35 1.20
N GLU A 89 2.21 -5.60 -0.10
CA GLU A 89 2.74 -6.82 -0.72
C GLU A 89 4.26 -6.91 -0.49
N ALA A 90 4.98 -5.80 -0.68
CA ALA A 90 6.43 -5.73 -0.49
C ALA A 90 6.90 -6.00 0.96
N VAL A 91 6.04 -5.78 1.97
CA VAL A 91 6.36 -6.06 3.38
C VAL A 91 5.62 -7.30 3.92
N SER A 92 5.03 -8.12 3.06
CA SER A 92 4.24 -9.29 3.49
C SER A 92 5.07 -10.32 4.25
N GLU A 93 6.26 -10.66 3.74
CA GLU A 93 7.18 -11.60 4.40
C GLU A 93 7.56 -11.20 5.83
N PRO A 94 8.09 -9.98 6.11
CA PRO A 94 8.39 -9.59 7.49
C PRO A 94 7.14 -9.46 8.38
N VAL A 95 5.96 -9.22 7.81
CA VAL A 95 4.69 -9.24 8.57
C VAL A 95 4.35 -10.67 9.02
N GLU A 96 4.56 -11.67 8.18
CA GLU A 96 4.37 -13.08 8.54
C GLU A 96 5.41 -13.55 9.58
N GLU A 97 6.67 -13.12 9.47
CA GLU A 97 7.68 -13.37 10.49
C GLU A 97 7.30 -12.76 11.85
N ALA A 98 6.81 -11.52 11.85
CA ALA A 98 6.31 -10.85 13.05
C ALA A 98 5.12 -11.59 13.68
N LYS A 99 4.21 -12.11 12.84
CA LYS A 99 3.08 -12.94 13.28
C LYS A 99 3.58 -14.23 13.95
N ALA A 100 4.49 -14.96 13.31
CA ALA A 100 5.05 -16.20 13.85
C ALA A 100 5.79 -15.97 15.18
N TYR A 101 6.53 -14.86 15.29
CA TYR A 101 7.21 -14.47 16.53
C TYR A 101 6.19 -14.30 17.68
N ILE A 102 5.11 -13.54 17.46
CA ILE A 102 4.08 -13.30 18.48
C ILE A 102 3.38 -14.60 18.89
N GLN A 103 3.07 -15.49 17.96
CA GLN A 103 2.45 -16.79 18.25
C GLN A 103 3.35 -17.68 19.13
N SER A 104 4.68 -17.55 19.00
CA SER A 104 5.66 -18.27 19.81
C SER A 104 6.00 -17.61 21.15
N ALA A 105 5.57 -16.37 21.37
CA ALA A 105 5.96 -15.60 22.54
C ALA A 105 5.29 -16.15 23.82
N PRO A 106 6.01 -16.22 24.95
CA PRO A 106 5.48 -16.81 26.18
C PRO A 106 4.37 -15.96 26.83
N ILE A 107 4.40 -14.65 26.61
CA ILE A 107 3.43 -13.69 27.13
C ILE A 107 3.10 -12.70 26.03
N VAL A 108 1.81 -12.56 25.73
CA VAL A 108 1.28 -11.63 24.73
C VAL A 108 0.15 -10.82 25.37
N GLY A 109 0.28 -9.50 25.35
CA GLY A 109 -0.83 -8.61 25.69
C GLY A 109 -1.78 -8.52 24.50
N ALA A 110 -3.08 -8.70 24.70
CA ALA A 110 -4.07 -8.64 23.64
C ALA A 110 -5.23 -7.70 24.00
N ASP A 111 -5.68 -6.89 23.04
CA ASP A 111 -6.87 -6.04 23.15
C ASP A 111 -7.61 -5.95 21.81
N GLU A 112 -8.90 -5.59 21.84
CA GLU A 112 -9.74 -5.48 20.65
C GLU A 112 -10.53 -4.16 20.62
N THR A 113 -10.57 -3.51 19.45
CA THR A 113 -11.44 -2.36 19.20
C THR A 113 -12.35 -2.63 18.00
N GLY A 114 -13.66 -2.60 18.23
CA GLY A 114 -14.65 -2.86 17.19
C GLY A 114 -15.00 -1.61 16.38
N PHE A 115 -15.06 -1.72 15.05
CA PHE A 115 -15.43 -0.62 14.14
C PHE A 115 -16.35 -1.12 13.01
N GLY A 116 -17.01 -0.18 12.32
CA GLY A 116 -17.78 -0.48 11.11
C GLY A 116 -16.89 -0.48 9.88
N GLN A 117 -16.54 -1.64 9.32
CA GLN A 117 -15.71 -1.74 8.12
C GLN A 117 -16.49 -1.44 6.82
N GLY A 118 -17.81 -1.66 6.81
CA GLY A 118 -18.59 -1.65 5.56
C GLY A 118 -18.30 -2.90 4.72
N ASN A 119 -18.45 -2.81 3.39
CA ASN A 119 -18.15 -3.90 2.43
C ASN A 119 -17.41 -3.38 1.18
N THR A 120 -16.56 -2.38 1.35
CA THR A 120 -15.88 -1.71 0.22
C THR A 120 -14.90 -2.62 -0.51
N ASP A 121 -14.33 -3.61 0.18
CA ASP A 121 -13.42 -4.64 -0.35
C ASP A 121 -14.15 -5.91 -0.84
N GLY A 122 -15.47 -5.99 -0.67
CA GLY A 122 -16.27 -7.17 -1.00
C GLY A 122 -16.14 -8.34 -0.02
N GLN A 123 -15.35 -8.22 1.04
CA GLN A 123 -15.05 -9.31 1.97
C GLN A 123 -16.00 -9.35 3.19
N ASN A 124 -16.95 -8.42 3.26
CA ASN A 124 -17.91 -8.29 4.36
C ASN A 124 -19.35 -8.09 3.84
N CYS A 125 -19.82 -8.99 2.96
CA CYS A 125 -21.15 -8.93 2.34
C CYS A 125 -22.30 -8.83 3.36
N GLN A 126 -22.11 -9.35 4.57
CA GLN A 126 -23.09 -9.34 5.64
C GLN A 126 -23.00 -8.08 6.53
N GLN A 127 -22.14 -7.11 6.19
CA GLN A 127 -21.96 -5.84 6.91
C GLN A 127 -21.70 -6.04 8.42
N LYS A 128 -20.95 -7.09 8.77
CA LYS A 128 -20.60 -7.39 10.15
C LYS A 128 -19.68 -6.31 10.71
N ARG A 129 -19.71 -6.13 12.02
CA ARG A 129 -18.69 -5.35 12.73
C ARG A 129 -17.34 -6.04 12.57
N ALA A 130 -16.32 -5.26 12.29
CA ALA A 130 -14.94 -5.70 12.28
C ALA A 130 -14.28 -5.38 13.62
N TRP A 131 -13.24 -6.11 13.94
CA TRP A 131 -12.46 -5.98 15.16
C TRP A 131 -11.01 -5.80 14.76
N LEU A 132 -10.45 -4.64 15.10
CA LEU A 132 -9.02 -4.43 15.08
C LEU A 132 -8.47 -5.01 16.37
N TRP A 133 -7.78 -6.12 16.27
CA TRP A 133 -7.03 -6.71 17.36
C TRP A 133 -5.66 -6.06 17.44
N VAL A 134 -5.09 -6.05 18.64
CA VAL A 134 -3.68 -5.76 18.84
C VAL A 134 -3.10 -6.87 19.71
N ALA A 135 -1.99 -7.45 19.25
CA ALA A 135 -1.17 -8.38 20.02
C ALA A 135 0.19 -7.73 20.23
N VAL A 136 0.59 -7.55 21.49
CA VAL A 136 1.80 -6.81 21.86
C VAL A 136 2.74 -7.70 22.67
N THR A 137 4.00 -7.64 22.29
CA THR A 137 5.15 -8.15 23.03
C THR A 137 6.13 -6.99 23.25
N PRO A 138 7.19 -7.15 24.08
CA PRO A 138 8.19 -6.09 24.24
C PRO A 138 8.91 -5.66 22.95
N LEU A 139 8.93 -6.51 21.91
CA LEU A 139 9.64 -6.26 20.66
C LEU A 139 8.72 -5.98 19.46
N VAL A 140 7.54 -6.59 19.43
CA VAL A 140 6.64 -6.58 18.25
C VAL A 140 5.21 -6.29 18.67
N SER A 141 4.56 -5.40 17.93
CA SER A 141 3.11 -5.18 17.96
C SER A 141 2.50 -5.59 16.62
N PHE A 142 1.49 -6.45 16.65
CA PHE A 142 0.79 -6.94 15.46
C PHE A 142 -0.69 -6.60 15.53
N PHE A 143 -1.24 -6.22 14.38
CA PHE A 143 -2.58 -5.67 14.25
C PHE A 143 -3.41 -6.44 13.23
N PRO A 144 -4.05 -7.56 13.60
CA PRO A 144 -4.96 -8.25 12.69
C PRO A 144 -6.36 -7.61 12.71
N VAL A 145 -6.98 -7.51 11.54
CA VAL A 145 -8.39 -7.14 11.40
C VAL A 145 -9.20 -8.40 11.16
N MET A 146 -10.23 -8.63 11.97
CA MET A 146 -11.09 -9.81 11.90
C MET A 146 -12.58 -9.46 11.89
N LEU A 147 -13.37 -10.25 11.15
CA LEU A 147 -14.83 -10.11 11.07
C LEU A 147 -15.58 -10.99 12.10
N SER A 148 -14.85 -11.73 12.92
CA SER A 148 -15.39 -12.55 14.01
C SER A 148 -14.74 -12.15 15.34
N ARG A 149 -15.53 -12.30 16.41
CA ARG A 149 -15.09 -12.06 17.78
C ARG A 149 -14.74 -13.40 18.43
N SER A 150 -13.49 -13.84 18.31
CA SER A 150 -12.97 -14.93 19.11
C SER A 150 -11.46 -14.82 19.28
N THR A 151 -10.98 -15.03 20.51
CA THR A 151 -9.53 -15.11 20.81
C THR A 151 -8.84 -16.23 20.02
N ALA A 152 -9.57 -17.30 19.71
CA ALA A 152 -9.08 -18.38 18.84
C ALA A 152 -8.83 -17.91 17.39
N ALA A 153 -9.59 -16.94 16.87
CA ALA A 153 -9.33 -16.36 15.55
C ALA A 153 -8.12 -15.41 15.59
N ALA A 154 -7.83 -14.78 16.73
CA ALA A 154 -6.65 -13.94 16.92
C ALA A 154 -5.33 -14.72 17.03
N GLN A 155 -5.41 -16.02 17.33
CA GLN A 155 -4.25 -16.91 17.46
C GLN A 155 -3.90 -17.63 16.15
N SER A 156 -4.80 -17.68 15.16
CA SER A 156 -4.58 -18.36 13.87
C SER A 156 -3.76 -17.56 12.87
#